data_AF-S8AUX9-F1
#
_entry.id   AF-S8AUX9-F1
#
_cell.length_a   1.000
_cell.length_b   1.000
_cell.length_c   1.000
_cell.angle_alpha   90.00
_cell.angle_beta   90.00
_cell.angle_gamma   90.00
#
_symmetry.space_group_name_H-M   'P 1'
#
loop_
_entity.id
_entity.type
_entity.pdbx_description
1 polymer ?
#
loop_
_entity_poly.entity_id
_entity_poly.type
_entity_poly.pdbx_seq_one_letter_code
_entity_poly.pdbx_strand_id
1 'polypeptide(L)'
;MVLLTVTSRIVIALETIPPSQRTELNLPVSARVGESISHEELLRLSKHLQHDATYRESLSTEQSPSTVLNTLLRGTTVYIPPPPKKPEPSPEYLASKARLLAEAERAAYQRLLNPAHTIDPSLTDPHASSTDASEDPLTLSLIFNIFLSVLITGFSVYWALTKFRMPVILAQLFSTWTGPGLEGGQAVSGGASDAVRILVSFFAALAVAVAEAFLYGAYLEKVSRARAKERRMKERKVVIGPVGDEGTEDSAAAADAASVTVEQKEEIWGKGVNGGARRRVREKWEKERDKVEGEME
;
A
#
# COMPACT_ATOMS: atom_id res chain seq x y z
N MET A 1 15.45 -8.68 34.21
CA MET A 1 16.90 -8.64 33.90
C MET A 1 17.06 -8.40 32.41
N VAL A 2 17.91 -7.45 32.01
CA VAL A 2 18.12 -7.11 30.59
C VAL A 2 19.11 -8.11 29.97
N LEU A 3 18.77 -8.66 28.80
CA LEU A 3 19.65 -9.51 28.01
C LEU A 3 20.39 -8.66 26.98
N LEU A 4 21.69 -8.88 26.86
CA LEU A 4 22.59 -8.17 25.94
C LEU A 4 23.14 -9.15 24.91
N THR A 5 23.43 -8.68 23.71
CA THR A 5 24.09 -9.47 22.67
C THR A 5 25.56 -9.69 23.02
N VAL A 6 26.01 -10.94 23.00
CA VAL A 6 27.41 -11.32 23.20
C VAL A 6 28.26 -10.84 22.02
N THR A 7 29.30 -10.04 22.29
CA THR A 7 30.29 -9.55 21.32
C THR A 7 31.56 -10.39 21.37
N SER A 8 32.41 -10.31 20.34
CA SER A 8 33.70 -11.03 20.29
C SER A 8 34.59 -10.74 21.50
N ARG A 9 34.57 -9.51 22.01
CA ARG A 9 35.31 -9.11 23.23
C ARG A 9 34.86 -9.88 24.46
N ILE A 10 33.56 -10.09 24.61
CA ILE A 10 32.99 -10.86 25.71
C ILE A 10 33.38 -12.34 25.59
N VAL A 11 33.39 -12.88 24.36
CA VAL A 11 33.83 -14.28 24.12
C VAL A 11 35.30 -14.45 24.50
N ILE A 12 36.18 -13.57 24.03
CA ILE A 12 37.61 -13.59 24.37
C ILE A 12 37.81 -13.48 25.88
N ALA A 13 37.09 -12.58 26.54
CA ALA A 13 37.17 -12.39 27.99
C ALA A 13 36.59 -13.56 28.80
N LEU A 14 35.64 -14.31 28.23
CA LEU A 14 35.18 -15.56 28.82
C LEU A 14 36.25 -16.65 28.66
N GLU A 15 36.90 -16.73 27.49
CA GLU A 15 37.93 -17.71 27.17
C GLU A 15 39.16 -17.64 28.08
N THR A 16 39.52 -16.44 28.57
CA THR A 16 40.62 -16.29 29.54
C THR A 16 40.35 -16.94 30.90
N ILE A 17 39.08 -17.15 31.26
CA ILE A 17 38.69 -17.73 32.56
C ILE A 17 38.57 -19.26 32.42
N PRO A 18 39.23 -20.06 33.27
CA PRO A 18 39.11 -21.52 33.24
C PRO A 18 37.69 -21.99 33.61
N PRO A 19 37.22 -23.14 33.06
CA PRO A 19 35.84 -23.60 33.17
C PRO A 19 35.39 -23.87 34.63
N SER A 20 36.31 -24.24 35.51
CA SER A 20 36.03 -24.44 36.94
C SER A 20 35.55 -23.15 37.60
N GLN A 21 36.22 -22.04 37.34
CA GLN A 21 35.85 -20.73 37.89
C GLN A 21 34.57 -20.17 37.25
N ARG A 22 34.31 -20.47 35.97
CA ARG A 22 33.04 -20.07 35.32
C ARG A 22 31.82 -20.67 36.02
N THR A 23 31.95 -21.89 36.54
CA THR A 23 30.88 -22.59 37.26
C THR A 23 30.64 -21.95 38.63
N GLU A 24 31.71 -21.56 39.34
CA GLU A 24 31.63 -20.85 40.62
C GLU A 24 31.01 -19.44 40.48
N LEU A 25 31.33 -18.73 39.39
CA LEU A 25 30.83 -17.39 39.10
C LEU A 25 29.44 -17.35 38.45
N ASN A 26 28.82 -18.52 38.20
CA ASN A 26 27.55 -18.66 37.46
C ASN A 26 27.59 -17.97 36.08
N LEU A 27 28.69 -18.17 35.33
CA LEU A 27 28.87 -17.66 33.99
C LEU A 27 28.48 -18.72 32.94
N PRO A 28 28.05 -18.33 31.73
CA PRO A 28 27.74 -19.29 30.67
C PRO A 28 28.97 -20.12 30.29
N VAL A 29 28.78 -21.44 30.19
CA VAL A 29 29.86 -22.42 29.93
C VAL A 29 30.49 -22.23 28.55
N SER A 30 29.71 -21.78 27.57
CA SER A 30 30.18 -21.41 26.23
C SER A 30 29.23 -20.36 25.67
N ALA A 31 29.76 -19.19 25.33
CA ALA A 31 28.98 -18.12 24.71
C ALA A 31 29.45 -17.93 23.27
N ARG A 32 28.53 -17.94 22.32
CA ARG A 32 28.81 -17.61 20.92
C ARG A 32 28.45 -16.15 20.63
N VAL A 33 29.11 -15.56 19.64
CA VAL A 33 28.79 -14.22 19.18
C VAL A 33 27.32 -14.17 18.75
N GLY A 34 26.56 -13.23 19.29
CA GLY A 34 25.12 -13.05 19.01
C GLY A 34 24.17 -13.79 19.94
N GLU A 35 24.65 -14.59 20.91
CA GLU A 35 23.82 -15.14 21.97
C GLU A 35 23.46 -14.09 23.03
N SER A 36 22.55 -14.43 23.94
CA SER A 36 22.14 -13.56 25.05
C SER A 36 23.02 -13.78 26.29
N ILE A 37 23.56 -12.70 26.85
CA ILE A 37 24.19 -12.68 28.17
C ILE A 37 23.39 -11.78 29.11
N SER A 38 23.22 -12.18 30.37
CA SER A 38 22.55 -11.30 31.33
C SER A 38 23.47 -10.16 31.78
N HIS A 39 22.90 -8.98 32.04
CA HIS A 39 23.68 -7.85 32.52
C HIS A 39 24.42 -8.16 33.85
N GLU A 40 23.84 -8.99 34.73
CA GLU A 40 24.46 -9.39 35.99
C GLU A 40 25.66 -10.33 35.80
N GLU A 41 25.58 -11.27 34.84
CA GLU A 41 26.72 -12.11 34.44
C GLU A 41 27.88 -11.24 33.93
N LEU A 42 27.57 -10.25 33.09
CA LEU A 42 28.57 -9.33 32.54
C LEU A 42 29.21 -8.48 33.66
N LEU A 43 28.43 -8.05 34.66
CA LEU A 43 28.95 -7.37 35.84
C LEU A 43 29.88 -8.28 36.67
N ARG A 44 29.52 -9.54 36.91
CA ARG A 44 30.36 -10.50 37.63
C ARG A 44 31.66 -10.79 36.89
N LEU A 45 31.58 -10.98 35.58
CA LEU A 45 32.74 -11.13 34.70
C LEU A 45 33.65 -9.91 34.78
N SER A 46 33.10 -8.69 34.68
CA SER A 46 33.89 -7.47 34.76
C SER A 46 34.60 -7.29 36.10
N LYS A 47 33.96 -7.69 37.22
CA LYS A 47 34.57 -7.63 38.57
C LYS A 47 35.70 -8.64 38.72
N HIS A 48 35.54 -9.83 38.15
CA HIS A 48 36.57 -10.85 38.19
C HIS A 48 37.81 -10.42 37.38
N LEU A 49 37.60 -9.91 36.16
CA LEU A 49 38.68 -9.43 35.30
C LEU A 49 39.42 -8.19 35.84
N GLN A 50 38.80 -7.41 36.73
CA GLN A 50 39.49 -6.32 37.43
C GLN A 50 40.52 -6.80 38.45
N HIS A 51 40.33 -8.01 39.00
CA HIS A 51 41.20 -8.63 40.00
C HIS A 51 42.22 -9.60 39.41
N ASP A 52 42.04 -10.03 38.16
CA ASP A 52 42.98 -10.91 37.47
C ASP A 52 44.20 -10.12 36.95
N ALA A 53 45.40 -10.49 37.40
CA ALA A 53 46.65 -9.84 36.99
C ALA A 53 46.97 -10.11 35.51
N THR A 54 46.62 -11.29 35.00
CA THR A 54 46.96 -11.73 33.63
C THR A 54 46.16 -10.96 32.57
N TYR A 55 44.88 -10.70 32.85
CA TYR A 55 44.01 -9.92 31.98
C TYR A 55 44.34 -8.42 32.00
N ARG A 56 44.88 -7.92 33.11
CA ARG A 56 45.32 -6.52 33.21
C ARG A 56 46.59 -6.26 32.40
N GLU A 57 47.45 -7.25 32.24
CA GLU A 57 48.65 -7.15 31.41
C GLU A 57 48.33 -7.17 29.91
N SER A 58 47.24 -7.84 29.49
CA SER A 58 46.80 -7.87 28.10
C SER A 58 46.03 -6.61 27.67
N LEU A 59 45.51 -5.82 28.63
CA LEU A 59 44.94 -4.50 28.39
C LEU A 59 46.05 -3.46 28.29
N SER A 60 46.28 -2.96 27.07
CA SER A 60 47.23 -1.88 26.76
C SER A 60 47.19 -0.74 27.78
N THR A 61 48.38 -0.30 28.22
CA THR A 61 48.79 0.55 29.36
C THR A 61 48.01 1.84 29.67
N GLU A 62 46.99 2.20 28.89
CA GLU A 62 46.24 3.46 29.00
C GLU A 62 44.86 3.31 29.68
N GLN A 63 44.39 2.09 29.93
CA GLN A 63 43.02 1.83 30.41
C GLN A 63 42.97 1.51 31.90
N SER A 64 42.40 2.43 32.68
CA SER A 64 42.22 2.29 34.14
C SER A 64 41.19 1.18 34.47
N PRO A 65 41.27 0.54 35.65
CA PRO A 65 40.47 -0.65 35.99
C PRO A 65 38.95 -0.40 36.00
N SER A 66 38.51 0.85 36.15
CA SER A 66 37.11 1.27 36.05
C SER A 66 36.55 1.19 34.62
N THR A 67 37.40 1.04 33.59
CA THR A 67 36.99 0.98 32.19
C THR A 67 36.72 -0.45 31.68
N VAL A 68 37.03 -1.50 32.44
CA VAL A 68 36.84 -2.92 32.02
C VAL A 68 35.39 -3.23 31.67
N LEU A 69 34.42 -2.74 32.46
CA LEU A 69 33.02 -2.91 32.13
C LEU A 69 32.65 -2.13 30.85
N ASN A 70 33.19 -0.91 30.68
CA ASN A 70 32.95 -0.09 29.50
C ASN A 70 33.52 -0.75 28.24
N THR A 71 34.67 -1.43 28.32
CA THR A 71 35.27 -2.12 27.17
C THR A 71 34.46 -3.35 26.74
N LEU A 72 33.83 -4.05 27.69
CA LEU A 72 32.94 -5.20 27.45
C LEU A 72 31.56 -4.79 26.91
N LEU A 73 31.01 -3.66 27.38
CA LEU A 73 29.73 -3.11 26.92
C LEU A 73 29.81 -2.43 25.55
N ARG A 74 31.02 -2.17 25.02
CA ARG A 74 31.18 -1.58 23.69
C ARG A 74 30.69 -2.56 22.62
N GLY A 75 29.66 -2.12 21.89
CA GLY A 75 29.04 -2.90 20.83
C GLY A 75 27.98 -3.89 21.30
N THR A 76 27.66 -3.96 22.60
CA THR A 76 26.52 -4.77 23.06
C THR A 76 25.22 -4.03 22.79
N THR A 77 24.27 -4.69 22.14
CA THR A 77 22.90 -4.21 21.96
C THR A 77 21.94 -5.03 22.82
N VAL A 78 20.71 -4.56 22.99
CA VAL A 78 19.67 -5.33 23.68
C VAL A 78 19.35 -6.57 22.84
N TYR A 79 19.46 -7.75 23.44
CA TYR A 79 19.15 -9.00 22.75
C TYR A 79 17.64 -9.11 22.52
N ILE A 80 17.25 -9.18 21.26
CA ILE A 80 15.89 -9.46 20.82
C ILE A 80 15.93 -10.88 20.24
N PRO A 81 15.19 -11.86 20.82
CA PRO A 81 15.21 -13.22 20.30
C PRO A 81 14.72 -13.23 18.85
N PRO A 82 15.29 -14.10 18.00
CA PRO A 82 14.82 -14.23 16.63
C PRO A 82 13.32 -14.54 16.62
N PRO A 83 12.56 -13.96 15.69
CA PRO A 83 11.13 -14.22 15.62
C PRO A 83 10.88 -15.72 15.50
N PRO A 84 9.84 -16.26 16.14
CA PRO A 84 9.51 -17.67 16.05
C PRO A 84 9.38 -18.06 14.58
N LYS A 85 9.84 -19.28 14.24
CA LYS A 85 9.69 -19.81 12.88
C LYS A 85 8.21 -19.76 12.51
N LYS A 86 7.91 -19.23 11.32
CA LYS A 86 6.52 -19.15 10.82
C LYS A 86 5.94 -20.57 10.82
N PRO A 87 4.69 -20.75 11.28
CA PRO A 87 4.06 -22.07 11.24
C PRO A 87 4.00 -22.55 9.79
N GLU A 88 4.18 -23.86 9.61
CA GLU A 88 3.96 -24.48 8.31
C GLU A 88 2.51 -24.25 7.88
N PRO A 89 2.24 -23.96 6.59
CA PRO A 89 0.89 -23.71 6.13
C PRO A 89 0.01 -24.95 6.35
N SER A 90 -1.24 -24.73 6.78
CA SER A 90 -2.17 -25.84 7.00
C SER A 90 -2.43 -26.61 5.69
N PRO A 91 -2.66 -27.94 5.74
CA PRO A 91 -2.94 -28.72 4.54
C PRO A 91 -4.22 -28.27 3.83
N GLU A 92 -5.20 -27.75 4.58
CA GLU A 92 -6.42 -27.16 4.03
C GLU A 92 -6.14 -25.91 3.17
N TYR A 93 -5.21 -25.06 3.61
CA TYR A 93 -4.78 -23.88 2.85
C TYR A 93 -4.08 -24.29 1.55
N LEU A 94 -3.23 -25.33 1.60
CA LEU A 94 -2.58 -25.84 0.40
C LEU A 94 -3.59 -26.46 -0.57
N ALA A 95 -4.59 -27.19 -0.07
CA ALA A 95 -5.66 -27.75 -0.87
C ALA A 95 -6.50 -26.66 -1.55
N SER A 96 -6.88 -25.60 -0.82
CA SER A 96 -7.65 -24.49 -1.38
C SER A 96 -6.83 -23.69 -2.41
N LYS A 97 -5.54 -23.44 -2.13
CA LYS A 97 -4.63 -22.78 -3.08
C LYS A 97 -4.45 -23.61 -4.35
N ALA A 98 -4.23 -24.92 -4.23
CA ALA A 98 -4.10 -25.81 -5.38
C ALA A 98 -5.39 -25.84 -6.23
N ARG A 99 -6.55 -25.83 -5.57
CA ARG A 99 -7.84 -25.74 -6.24
C ARG A 99 -7.98 -24.43 -7.03
N LEU A 100 -7.68 -23.28 -6.43
CA LEU A 100 -7.79 -21.98 -7.11
C LEU A 100 -6.82 -21.87 -8.29
N LEU A 101 -5.60 -22.39 -8.15
CA LEU A 101 -4.63 -22.42 -9.25
C LEU A 101 -5.13 -23.31 -10.40
N ALA A 102 -5.68 -24.49 -10.08
CA ALA A 102 -6.24 -25.38 -11.10
C ALA A 102 -7.46 -24.76 -11.81
N GLU A 103 -8.31 -24.04 -11.10
CA GLU A 103 -9.44 -23.29 -11.69
C GLU A 103 -8.94 -22.18 -12.62
N ALA A 104 -7.92 -21.42 -12.21
CA ALA A 104 -7.31 -20.38 -13.04
C ALA A 104 -6.64 -20.95 -14.30
N GLU A 105 -5.90 -22.07 -14.18
CA GLU A 105 -5.28 -22.76 -15.31
C GLU A 105 -6.32 -23.30 -16.29
N ARG A 106 -7.42 -23.86 -15.80
CA ARG A 106 -8.54 -24.32 -16.63
C ARG A 106 -9.17 -23.17 -17.41
N ALA A 107 -9.43 -22.04 -16.75
CA ALA A 107 -9.98 -20.86 -17.40
C ALA A 107 -9.02 -20.32 -18.48
N ALA A 108 -7.71 -20.27 -18.19
CA ALA A 108 -6.70 -19.88 -19.15
C ALA A 108 -6.66 -20.83 -20.37
N TYR A 109 -6.74 -22.14 -20.13
CA TYR A 109 -6.80 -23.13 -21.21
C TYR A 109 -8.06 -23.01 -22.06
N GLN A 110 -9.21 -22.83 -21.43
CA GLN A 110 -10.49 -22.62 -22.12
C GLN A 110 -10.46 -21.38 -23.02
N ARG A 111 -9.76 -20.31 -22.60
CA ARG A 111 -9.51 -19.12 -23.42
C ARG A 111 -8.64 -19.39 -24.65
N LEU A 112 -7.67 -20.31 -24.56
CA LEU A 112 -6.85 -20.71 -25.70
C LEU A 112 -7.64 -21.57 -26.69
N LEU A 113 -8.51 -22.44 -26.19
CA LEU A 113 -9.37 -23.29 -27.02
C LEU A 113 -10.46 -22.50 -27.74
N ASN A 114 -11.01 -21.46 -27.09
CA ASN A 114 -12.03 -20.61 -27.67
C ASN A 114 -11.54 -19.15 -27.73
N PRO A 115 -10.90 -18.73 -28.84
CA PRO A 115 -10.41 -17.36 -28.99
C PRO A 115 -11.55 -16.32 -29.06
N ALA A 116 -12.80 -16.75 -29.26
CA ALA A 116 -14.00 -15.92 -29.19
C ALA A 116 -14.66 -15.92 -27.80
N HIS A 117 -14.05 -16.54 -26.78
CA HIS A 117 -14.57 -16.53 -25.42
C HIS A 117 -14.53 -15.10 -24.86
N THR A 118 -15.70 -14.44 -24.90
CA THR A 118 -15.98 -13.23 -24.15
C THR A 118 -15.88 -13.54 -22.66
N ILE A 119 -15.12 -12.72 -21.94
CA ILE A 119 -14.92 -12.83 -20.49
C ILE A 119 -16.27 -12.64 -19.82
N ASP A 120 -16.72 -13.60 -19.00
CA ASP A 120 -17.91 -13.41 -18.17
C ASP A 120 -17.62 -12.30 -17.16
N PRO A 121 -18.41 -11.20 -17.15
CA PRO A 121 -18.13 -10.03 -16.32
C PRO A 121 -18.20 -10.32 -14.82
N SER A 122 -18.81 -11.43 -14.40
CA SER A 122 -18.92 -11.87 -13.01
C SER A 122 -17.63 -12.45 -12.41
N LEU A 123 -16.67 -12.87 -13.25
CA LEU A 123 -15.37 -13.41 -12.82
C LEU A 123 -14.26 -12.35 -12.85
N THR A 124 -14.59 -11.12 -13.25
CA THR A 124 -13.64 -10.02 -13.30
C THR A 124 -13.43 -9.48 -11.89
N ASP A 125 -12.19 -9.56 -11.43
CA ASP A 125 -11.78 -9.06 -10.12
C ASP A 125 -12.17 -7.57 -9.99
N PRO A 126 -13.01 -7.14 -9.03
CA PRO A 126 -13.49 -5.76 -8.91
C PRO A 126 -12.36 -4.73 -8.73
N HIS A 127 -11.16 -5.21 -8.38
CA HIS A 127 -9.97 -4.42 -8.14
C HIS A 127 -8.93 -4.53 -9.26
N ALA A 128 -9.12 -5.40 -10.25
CA ALA A 128 -8.28 -5.40 -11.45
C ALA A 128 -8.73 -4.24 -12.34
N SER A 129 -7.92 -3.19 -12.44
CA SER A 129 -8.14 -2.09 -13.35
C SER A 129 -7.98 -2.57 -14.80
N SER A 130 -8.99 -3.26 -15.35
CA SER A 130 -9.11 -3.42 -16.78
C SER A 130 -9.33 -2.04 -17.38
N THR A 131 -8.55 -1.75 -18.42
CA THR A 131 -8.48 -0.45 -19.09
C THR A 131 -9.58 -0.31 -20.15
N ASP A 132 -10.66 -1.08 -20.03
CA ASP A 132 -11.78 -1.08 -20.97
C ASP A 132 -13.00 -0.42 -20.32
N ALA A 133 -13.04 0.89 -20.54
CA ALA A 133 -14.09 1.80 -20.13
C ALA A 133 -15.33 1.66 -21.02
N SER A 134 -16.05 0.53 -20.97
CA SER A 134 -17.31 0.42 -21.71
C SER A 134 -18.55 0.22 -20.88
N GLU A 135 -18.52 -0.35 -19.67
CA GLU A 135 -19.75 -0.44 -18.86
C GLU A 135 -19.45 -0.20 -17.39
N ASP A 136 -19.54 1.07 -16.98
CA ASP A 136 -19.45 1.49 -15.58
C ASP A 136 -20.74 1.10 -14.84
N PRO A 137 -20.76 0.05 -13.98
CA PRO A 137 -21.91 -0.23 -13.10
C PRO A 137 -22.16 0.91 -12.09
N LEU A 138 -21.20 1.83 -11.98
CA LEU A 138 -21.31 3.10 -11.27
C LEU A 138 -22.41 3.99 -11.86
N THR A 139 -22.74 3.86 -13.14
CA THR A 139 -23.83 4.61 -13.76
C THR A 139 -25.20 4.13 -13.29
N LEU A 140 -25.39 2.82 -13.10
CA LEU A 140 -26.68 2.27 -12.68
C LEU A 140 -27.03 2.68 -11.24
N SER A 141 -26.06 2.61 -10.33
CA SER A 141 -26.25 3.04 -8.94
C SER A 141 -26.45 4.55 -8.82
N LEU A 142 -25.78 5.34 -9.67
CA LEU A 142 -25.98 6.78 -9.78
C LEU A 142 -27.39 7.13 -10.28
N ILE A 143 -27.83 6.51 -11.38
CA ILE A 143 -29.17 6.72 -11.94
C ILE A 143 -30.22 6.36 -10.88
N PHE A 144 -30.02 5.28 -10.14
CA PHE A 144 -30.92 4.89 -9.07
C PHE A 144 -30.94 5.89 -7.91
N ASN A 145 -29.79 6.44 -7.52
CA ASN A 145 -29.69 7.47 -6.47
C ASN A 145 -30.45 8.75 -6.86
N ILE A 146 -30.20 9.25 -8.06
CA ILE A 146 -30.87 10.42 -8.63
C ILE A 146 -32.37 10.15 -8.81
N PHE A 147 -32.75 8.95 -9.24
CA PHE A 147 -34.16 8.58 -9.39
C PHE A 147 -34.88 8.54 -8.04
N LEU A 148 -34.25 7.97 -7.01
CA LEU A 148 -34.83 7.85 -5.68
C LEU A 148 -34.97 9.22 -4.99
N SER A 149 -33.97 10.10 -5.13
CA SER A 149 -34.03 11.46 -4.59
C SER A 149 -35.14 12.28 -5.24
N VAL A 150 -35.29 12.21 -6.57
CA VAL A 150 -36.31 12.92 -7.35
C VAL A 150 -37.71 12.41 -7.01
N LEU A 151 -37.90 11.09 -6.89
CA LEU A 151 -39.17 10.51 -6.47
C LEU A 151 -39.54 10.94 -5.05
N ILE A 152 -38.64 10.76 -4.07
CA ILE A 152 -38.93 11.11 -2.68
C ILE A 152 -39.20 12.60 -2.54
N THR A 153 -38.44 13.45 -3.23
CA THR A 153 -38.65 14.91 -3.21
C THR A 153 -39.98 15.28 -3.85
N GLY A 154 -40.31 14.73 -5.01
CA GLY A 154 -41.60 14.99 -5.69
C GLY A 154 -42.79 14.57 -4.83
N PHE A 155 -42.76 13.36 -4.28
CA PHE A 155 -43.83 12.88 -3.38
C PHE A 155 -43.88 13.65 -2.06
N SER A 156 -42.74 14.03 -1.49
CA SER A 156 -42.66 14.81 -0.25
C SER A 156 -43.26 16.20 -0.43
N VAL A 157 -42.90 16.90 -1.51
CA VAL A 157 -43.45 18.23 -1.83
C VAL A 157 -44.95 18.13 -2.10
N TYR A 158 -45.41 17.14 -2.87
CA TYR A 158 -46.83 16.93 -3.10
C TYR A 158 -47.61 16.62 -1.80
N TRP A 159 -47.08 15.74 -0.96
CA TRP A 159 -47.69 15.39 0.33
C TRP A 159 -47.70 16.59 1.29
N ALA A 160 -46.65 17.41 1.28
CA ALA A 160 -46.60 18.64 2.06
C ALA A 160 -47.64 19.68 1.59
N LEU A 161 -47.80 19.87 0.28
CA LEU A 161 -48.78 20.81 -0.30
C LEU A 161 -50.24 20.35 -0.14
N THR A 162 -50.46 19.05 0.09
CA THR A 162 -51.78 18.47 0.36
C THR A 162 -52.13 18.47 1.84
N LYS A 163 -51.16 18.26 2.74
CA LYS A 163 -51.37 18.24 4.21
C LYS A 163 -51.26 19.60 4.88
N PHE A 164 -50.43 20.51 4.37
CA PHE A 164 -50.24 21.84 4.93
C PHE A 164 -50.93 22.90 4.07
N ARG A 165 -51.70 23.78 4.73
CA ARG A 165 -52.30 24.96 4.08
C ARG A 165 -51.16 25.83 3.55
N MET A 166 -51.20 26.17 2.25
CA MET A 166 -50.18 27.02 1.63
C MET A 166 -49.93 28.29 2.45
N PRO A 167 -48.69 28.58 2.87
CA PRO A 167 -48.38 29.86 3.48
C PRO A 167 -48.71 30.98 2.49
N VAL A 168 -49.33 32.05 2.97
CA VAL A 168 -49.83 33.19 2.18
C VAL A 168 -48.78 33.74 1.21
N ILE A 169 -47.49 33.64 1.56
CA ILE A 169 -46.34 34.06 0.77
C ILE A 169 -46.22 33.28 -0.55
N LEU A 170 -46.44 31.96 -0.53
CA LEU A 170 -46.42 31.15 -1.76
C LEU A 170 -47.66 31.43 -2.61
N ALA A 171 -48.84 31.58 -1.99
CA ALA A 171 -50.05 31.95 -2.72
C ALA A 171 -49.90 33.30 -3.44
N GLN A 172 -49.26 34.28 -2.80
CA GLN A 172 -49.00 35.60 -3.38
C GLN A 172 -47.96 35.58 -4.51
N LEU A 173 -46.97 34.68 -4.45
CA LEU A 173 -45.97 34.46 -5.49
C LEU A 173 -46.52 33.68 -6.69
N PHE A 174 -47.49 32.78 -6.49
CA PHE A 174 -48.13 32.04 -7.59
C PHE A 174 -49.30 32.81 -8.23
N SER A 175 -49.97 33.71 -7.51
CA SER A 175 -51.04 34.57 -8.05
C SER A 175 -50.56 35.50 -9.17
N THR A 176 -49.28 35.90 -9.17
CA THR A 176 -48.71 36.69 -10.28
C THR A 176 -48.55 35.88 -11.56
N TRP A 177 -48.47 34.55 -11.47
CA TRP A 177 -48.34 33.66 -12.63
C TRP A 177 -49.68 33.07 -13.10
N THR A 178 -50.68 32.95 -12.21
CA THR A 178 -51.99 32.38 -12.53
C THR A 178 -53.09 33.40 -12.85
N GLY A 179 -52.78 34.70 -12.91
CA GLY A 179 -53.73 35.77 -13.27
C GLY A 179 -54.69 36.18 -12.13
N PRO A 180 -55.37 37.35 -12.25
CA PRO A 180 -56.19 37.91 -11.18
C PRO A 180 -57.46 37.05 -10.98
N GLY A 181 -57.65 36.55 -9.77
CA GLY A 181 -58.84 35.78 -9.39
C GLY A 181 -60.11 36.63 -9.47
N LEU A 182 -61.13 36.06 -10.13
CA LEU A 182 -62.51 36.54 -10.14
C LEU A 182 -63.02 36.82 -8.72
N GLU A 183 -63.66 37.99 -8.59
CA GLU A 183 -64.42 38.42 -7.42
C GLU A 183 -65.47 37.39 -7.01
N GLY A 184 -65.62 37.21 -5.70
CA GLY A 184 -66.69 36.42 -5.12
C GLY A 184 -66.41 36.08 -3.66
N GLY A 185 -66.79 37.00 -2.77
CA GLY A 185 -66.59 36.85 -1.33
C GLY A 185 -67.27 35.60 -0.78
N GLN A 186 -66.48 34.60 -0.41
CA GLN A 186 -66.82 33.63 0.62
C GLN A 186 -65.53 33.00 1.12
N ALA A 187 -65.29 33.09 2.43
CA ALA A 187 -64.19 32.41 3.12
C ALA A 187 -64.40 30.89 3.04
N VAL A 188 -64.08 30.30 1.90
CA VAL A 188 -64.03 28.86 1.69
C VAL A 188 -62.59 28.50 1.41
N SER A 189 -62.16 27.47 2.12
CA SER A 189 -60.92 26.74 1.94
C SER A 189 -60.67 26.30 0.48
N GLY A 190 -60.22 27.19 -0.39
CA GLY A 190 -59.84 26.89 -1.78
C GLY A 190 -58.33 26.71 -1.89
N GLY A 191 -57.83 25.54 -1.51
CA GLY A 191 -56.44 25.14 -1.80
C GLY A 191 -56.18 25.16 -3.30
N ALA A 192 -54.95 25.48 -3.70
CA ALA A 192 -54.51 25.39 -5.10
C ALA A 192 -55.01 24.09 -5.73
N SER A 193 -55.47 24.15 -7.00
CA SER A 193 -55.96 22.98 -7.71
C SER A 193 -54.94 21.84 -7.66
N ASP A 194 -55.40 20.59 -7.65
CA ASP A 194 -54.50 19.44 -7.61
C ASP A 194 -53.46 19.48 -8.74
N ALA A 195 -53.83 20.07 -9.89
CA ALA A 195 -52.92 20.35 -11.00
C ALA A 195 -51.76 21.29 -10.61
N VAL A 196 -52.01 22.37 -9.86
CA VAL A 196 -50.96 23.30 -9.41
C VAL A 196 -50.03 22.61 -8.41
N ARG A 197 -50.55 21.78 -7.51
CA ARG A 197 -49.74 21.01 -6.56
C ARG A 197 -48.80 20.05 -7.26
N ILE A 198 -49.31 19.35 -8.28
CA ILE A 198 -48.53 18.43 -9.13
C ILE A 198 -47.46 19.21 -9.89
N LEU A 199 -47.81 20.36 -10.48
CA LEU A 199 -46.87 21.17 -11.25
C LEU A 199 -45.72 21.69 -10.38
N VAL A 200 -46.02 22.17 -9.18
CA VAL A 200 -45.01 22.64 -8.22
C VAL A 200 -44.13 21.49 -7.73
N SER A 201 -44.69 20.31 -7.46
CA SER A 201 -43.90 19.16 -7.03
C SER A 201 -42.99 18.61 -8.12
N PHE A 202 -43.45 18.59 -9.39
CA PHE A 202 -42.62 18.22 -10.53
C PHE A 202 -41.48 19.22 -10.75
N PHE A 203 -41.74 20.51 -10.61
CA PHE A 203 -40.70 21.53 -10.76
C PHE A 203 -39.64 21.45 -9.66
N ALA A 204 -40.06 21.23 -8.41
CA ALA A 204 -39.14 21.02 -7.29
C ALA A 204 -38.27 19.77 -7.49
N ALA A 205 -38.89 18.66 -7.94
CA ALA A 205 -38.16 17.42 -8.23
C ALA A 205 -37.17 17.59 -9.40
N LEU A 206 -37.55 18.32 -10.46
CA LEU A 206 -36.67 18.62 -11.59
C LEU A 206 -35.47 19.48 -11.18
N ALA A 207 -35.69 20.49 -10.33
CA ALA A 207 -34.61 21.35 -9.83
C ALA A 207 -33.57 20.54 -9.05
N VAL A 208 -34.01 19.60 -8.20
CA VAL A 208 -33.12 18.68 -7.47
C VAL A 208 -32.36 17.75 -8.42
N ALA A 209 -33.03 17.19 -9.43
CA ALA A 209 -32.38 16.35 -10.43
C ALA A 209 -31.21 17.07 -11.14
N VAL A 210 -31.42 18.34 -11.52
CA VAL A 210 -30.40 19.17 -12.16
C VAL A 210 -29.24 19.46 -11.20
N ALA A 211 -29.54 19.76 -9.93
CA ALA A 211 -28.52 20.03 -8.92
C ALA A 211 -27.62 18.81 -8.68
N GLU A 212 -28.21 17.61 -8.57
CA GLU A 212 -27.46 16.37 -8.37
C GLU A 212 -26.63 15.99 -9.60
N ALA A 213 -27.18 16.14 -10.81
CA ALA A 213 -26.44 15.92 -12.05
C ALA A 213 -25.23 16.85 -12.16
N PHE A 214 -25.39 18.12 -11.75
CA PHE A 214 -24.30 19.09 -11.74
C PHE A 214 -23.22 18.73 -10.72
N LEU A 215 -23.60 18.34 -9.49
CA LEU A 215 -22.67 17.92 -8.46
C LEU A 215 -21.80 16.74 -8.92
N TYR A 216 -22.42 15.77 -9.57
CA TYR A 216 -21.71 14.62 -10.12
C TYR A 216 -20.84 14.98 -11.33
N GLY A 217 -21.34 15.82 -12.23
CA GLY A 217 -20.55 16.32 -13.36
C GLY A 217 -19.27 17.03 -12.89
N ALA A 218 -19.38 17.88 -11.86
CA ALA A 218 -18.24 18.53 -11.24
C ALA A 218 -17.28 17.54 -10.57
N TYR A 219 -17.81 16.47 -9.96
CA TYR A 219 -17.00 15.38 -9.39
C TYR A 219 -16.21 14.64 -10.48
N LEU A 220 -16.86 14.24 -11.59
CA LEU A 220 -16.20 13.57 -12.71
C LEU A 220 -15.10 14.45 -13.32
N GLU A 221 -15.33 15.75 -13.43
CA GLU A 221 -14.33 16.69 -13.90
C GLU A 221 -13.13 16.75 -12.93
N LYS A 222 -13.38 16.75 -11.62
CA LYS A 222 -12.31 16.72 -10.61
C LYS A 222 -11.50 15.42 -10.64
N VAL A 223 -12.17 14.27 -10.78
CA VAL A 223 -11.52 12.95 -10.88
C VAL A 223 -10.69 12.85 -12.15
N SER A 224 -11.23 13.27 -13.30
CA SER A 224 -10.49 13.27 -14.56
C SER A 224 -9.26 14.19 -14.51
N ARG A 225 -9.40 15.39 -13.92
CA ARG A 225 -8.26 16.30 -13.66
C ARG A 225 -7.22 15.67 -12.74
N ALA A 226 -7.62 14.97 -11.68
CA ALA A 226 -6.71 14.28 -10.77
C ALA A 226 -5.95 13.13 -11.45
N ARG A 227 -6.67 12.28 -12.21
CA ARG A 227 -6.06 11.20 -13.00
C ARG A 227 -5.10 11.73 -14.06
N ALA A 228 -5.43 12.85 -14.71
CA ALA A 228 -4.54 13.50 -15.66
C ALA A 228 -3.26 14.04 -14.98
N LYS A 229 -3.36 14.54 -13.74
CA LYS A 229 -2.21 14.99 -12.95
C LYS A 229 -1.34 13.81 -12.50
N GLU A 230 -1.94 12.72 -12.05
CA GLU A 230 -1.24 11.50 -11.64
C GLU A 230 -0.52 10.84 -12.83
N ARG A 231 -1.18 10.73 -13.98
CA ARG A 231 -0.55 10.21 -15.22
C ARG A 231 0.67 11.03 -15.67
N ARG A 232 0.75 12.31 -15.30
CA ARG A 232 1.91 13.16 -15.59
C ARG A 232 3.07 12.91 -14.63
N MET A 233 2.81 12.37 -13.43
CA MET A 233 3.84 12.02 -12.46
C MET A 233 4.39 10.63 -12.81
N LYS A 234 5.51 10.58 -13.54
CA LYS A 234 6.22 9.32 -13.78
C LYS A 234 7.02 8.95 -12.52
N GLU A 235 6.70 7.82 -11.91
CA GLU A 235 7.44 7.32 -10.74
C GLU A 235 8.89 7.01 -11.10
N ARG A 236 9.84 7.61 -10.36
CA ARG A 236 11.25 7.28 -10.46
C ARG A 236 11.55 6.12 -9.51
N LYS A 237 11.42 4.88 -10.02
CA LYS A 237 11.76 3.69 -9.25
C LYS A 237 13.28 3.59 -9.13
N VAL A 238 13.81 3.93 -7.96
CA VAL A 238 15.20 3.64 -7.60
C VAL A 238 15.26 2.19 -7.19
N VAL A 239 15.94 1.37 -8.00
CA VAL A 239 16.24 -0.02 -7.65
C VAL A 239 17.26 0.03 -6.52
N ILE A 240 16.82 -0.31 -5.30
CA ILE A 240 17.72 -0.67 -4.22
C ILE A 240 18.30 -2.02 -4.64
N GLY A 241 19.60 -2.04 -4.93
CA GLY A 241 20.30 -3.25 -5.35
C GLY A 241 20.14 -4.38 -4.34
N PRO A 242 20.39 -5.64 -4.75
CA PRO A 242 20.37 -6.77 -3.83
C PRO A 242 21.31 -6.45 -2.66
N VAL A 243 20.76 -6.44 -1.44
CA VAL A 243 21.55 -6.47 -0.22
C VAL A 243 22.30 -7.78 -0.26
N GLY A 244 23.59 -7.69 -0.60
CA GLY A 244 24.49 -8.83 -0.65
C GLY A 244 24.51 -9.53 0.69
N ASP A 245 24.33 -10.84 0.63
CA ASP A 245 24.66 -11.75 1.70
C ASP A 245 26.19 -11.94 1.72
N GLU A 246 26.70 -12.12 2.92
CA GLU A 246 28.04 -12.54 3.33
C GLU A 246 29.24 -11.58 3.17
N GLY A 247 30.01 -11.53 4.26
CA GLY A 247 31.15 -10.66 4.44
C GLY A 247 32.41 -11.10 3.69
N THR A 248 33.29 -10.15 3.50
CA THR A 248 34.75 -10.28 3.47
C THR A 248 35.28 -8.88 3.71
N GLU A 249 36.01 -8.71 4.80
CA GLU A 249 36.82 -7.53 5.06
C GLU A 249 37.95 -7.49 4.02
N ASP A 250 38.16 -6.35 3.38
CA ASP A 250 39.50 -5.75 3.34
C ASP A 250 39.43 -4.27 2.93
N SER A 251 40.33 -3.51 3.55
CA SER A 251 40.36 -2.06 3.68
C SER A 251 41.12 -1.36 2.55
N ALA A 252 40.84 -0.05 2.45
CA ALA A 252 41.69 1.03 1.94
C ALA A 252 41.71 1.33 0.42
N ALA A 253 40.91 2.33 0.03
CA ALA A 253 41.42 3.54 -0.63
C ALA A 253 40.30 4.60 -0.69
N ALA A 254 40.50 5.70 0.04
CA ALA A 254 39.69 6.89 -0.09
C ALA A 254 40.29 7.83 -1.16
N ALA A 255 39.40 8.63 -1.75
CA ALA A 255 39.64 9.82 -2.59
C ALA A 255 40.04 9.56 -4.05
N ASP A 256 39.07 9.72 -4.96
CA ASP A 256 39.12 10.91 -5.81
C ASP A 256 37.75 11.28 -6.38
N ALA A 257 37.40 12.55 -6.22
CA ALA A 257 36.25 13.17 -6.85
C ALA A 257 36.68 13.73 -8.20
N ALA A 258 36.22 13.11 -9.30
CA ALA A 258 36.26 13.74 -10.61
C ALA A 258 35.04 13.33 -11.43
N SER A 259 34.28 14.36 -11.80
CA SER A 259 33.15 14.36 -12.71
C SER A 259 33.45 13.60 -14.01
N VAL A 260 32.70 12.53 -14.27
CA VAL A 260 32.55 12.00 -15.63
C VAL A 260 31.06 11.84 -15.92
N THR A 261 30.58 12.73 -16.77
CA THR A 261 29.28 12.70 -17.43
C THR A 261 29.20 11.41 -18.25
N VAL A 262 28.39 10.44 -17.81
CA VAL A 262 28.04 9.25 -18.61
C VAL A 262 26.56 9.35 -18.96
N GLU A 263 26.31 10.07 -20.06
CA GLU A 263 25.09 9.93 -20.87
C GLU A 263 25.15 8.58 -21.62
N GLN A 264 24.86 7.49 -20.93
CA GLN A 264 24.34 6.26 -21.51
C GLN A 264 24.11 5.29 -20.37
N LYS A 265 22.87 5.24 -19.89
CA LYS A 265 22.44 4.15 -19.01
C LYS A 265 21.32 3.43 -19.72
N GLU A 266 21.68 2.27 -20.25
CA GLU A 266 20.73 1.32 -20.82
C GLU A 266 19.68 0.99 -19.77
N GLU A 267 18.45 1.41 -20.05
CA GLU A 267 17.27 1.02 -19.29
C GLU A 267 17.01 -0.47 -19.52
N ILE A 268 17.49 -1.28 -18.59
CA ILE A 268 17.14 -2.70 -18.51
C ILE A 268 15.66 -2.76 -18.05
N TRP A 269 14.76 -2.92 -19.03
CA TRP A 269 13.32 -2.81 -18.89
C TRP A 269 12.66 -3.97 -18.13
N GLY A 270 11.77 -3.63 -17.20
CA GLY A 270 10.86 -4.56 -16.52
C GLY A 270 9.62 -4.89 -17.36
N LYS A 271 9.19 -6.15 -17.30
CA LYS A 271 7.98 -6.73 -17.94
C LYS A 271 6.79 -5.75 -18.05
N GLY A 272 6.43 -5.40 -19.28
CA GLY A 272 5.16 -4.74 -19.58
C GLY A 272 4.00 -5.74 -19.65
N VAL A 273 2.79 -5.26 -19.32
CA VAL A 273 1.55 -6.02 -19.09
C VAL A 273 1.07 -6.87 -20.29
N ASN A 274 1.61 -6.68 -21.50
CA ASN A 274 1.27 -7.46 -22.69
C ASN A 274 2.38 -8.43 -23.17
N GLY A 275 3.33 -8.82 -22.31
CA GLY A 275 4.27 -9.93 -22.62
C GLY A 275 5.25 -9.66 -23.77
N GLY A 276 5.40 -8.42 -24.22
CA GLY A 276 6.17 -8.05 -25.41
C GLY A 276 7.64 -7.67 -25.16
N ALA A 277 8.37 -8.37 -24.28
CA ALA A 277 9.82 -8.15 -24.12
C ALA A 277 10.66 -9.08 -25.02
N ARG A 278 10.19 -10.29 -25.29
CA ARG A 278 10.96 -11.32 -26.03
C ARG A 278 10.99 -11.13 -27.54
N ARG A 279 10.01 -10.45 -28.15
CA ARG A 279 9.96 -10.26 -29.62
C ARG A 279 10.99 -9.25 -30.12
N ARG A 280 11.10 -8.08 -29.47
CA ARG A 280 12.02 -7.01 -29.92
C ARG A 280 13.49 -7.33 -29.64
N VAL A 281 13.77 -8.07 -28.57
CA VAL A 281 15.13 -8.56 -28.28
C VAL A 281 15.50 -9.64 -29.31
N ARG A 282 14.60 -10.57 -29.61
CA ARG A 282 14.85 -11.58 -30.66
C ARG A 282 15.10 -10.93 -32.02
N GLU A 283 14.28 -9.95 -32.43
CA GLU A 283 14.47 -9.22 -33.68
C GLU A 283 15.80 -8.46 -33.73
N LYS A 284 16.26 -7.88 -32.60
CA LYS A 284 17.57 -7.22 -32.54
C LYS A 284 18.74 -8.21 -32.65
N TRP A 285 18.65 -9.36 -31.97
CA TRP A 285 19.68 -10.39 -32.02
C TRP A 285 19.73 -11.09 -33.38
N GLU A 286 18.58 -11.32 -34.01
CA GLU A 286 18.51 -11.83 -35.38
C GLU A 286 19.11 -10.82 -36.36
N LYS A 287 18.82 -9.53 -36.21
CA LYS A 287 19.37 -8.47 -37.07
C LYS A 287 20.87 -8.21 -36.84
N GLU A 288 21.39 -8.39 -35.63
CA GLU A 288 22.83 -8.34 -35.35
C GLU A 288 23.54 -9.58 -35.87
N ARG A 289 22.94 -10.77 -35.78
CA ARG A 289 23.50 -12.00 -36.35
C ARG A 289 23.56 -11.93 -37.88
N ASP A 290 22.49 -11.48 -38.53
CA ASP A 290 22.44 -11.35 -40.00
C ASP A 290 23.44 -10.28 -40.49
N LYS A 291 23.70 -9.24 -39.69
CA LYS A 291 24.72 -8.23 -39.99
C LYS A 291 26.14 -8.79 -39.87
N VAL A 292 26.39 -9.63 -38.86
CA VAL A 292 27.69 -10.29 -38.65
C VAL A 292 27.97 -11.35 -39.73
N GLU A 293 26.94 -12.07 -40.19
CA GLU A 293 27.08 -13.03 -41.29
C GLU A 293 27.34 -12.34 -42.64
N GLY A 294 26.74 -11.18 -42.91
CA GLY A 294 26.97 -10.40 -44.14
C GLY A 294 28.32 -9.65 -44.19
N GLU A 295 29.04 -9.54 -43.08
CA GLU A 295 30.39 -8.94 -43.02
C GLU A 295 31.51 -10.00 -43.16
N MET A 296 31.16 -11.30 -43.21
CA MET A 296 32.09 -12.42 -43.35
C MET A 296 32.07 -13.11 -44.73
N GLU A 297 31.23 -12.65 -45.66
CA GLU A 297 31.29 -12.97 -47.10
C GLU A 297 31.99 -11.86 -47.89
#